data_AF-A0A960G6P1-F1
#
_entry.id   AF-A0A960G6P1-F1
#
_cell.length_a   1.000
_cell.length_b   1.000
_cell.length_c   1.000
_cell.angle_alpha   90.00
_cell.angle_beta   90.00
_cell.angle_gamma   90.00
#
_symmetry.space_group_name_H-M   'P 1'
#
loop_
_entity.id
_entity.type
_entity.pdbx_description
1 polymer ?
#
loop_
_entity_poly.entity_id
_entity_poly.type
_entity_poly.pdbx_seq_one_letter_code
_entity_poly.pdbx_strand_id
1 'polypeptide(L)' 'MDAALSAYLRRLGFSSAPAPTLDTLVALHRAHLATIPYENLGIMLGSPPSADVTDTVERIAATGRAGYCFHHNGAFE' A
#
# COMPACT_ATOMS: atom_id res chain seq x y z
N MET A 1 5.83 -11.14 -3.82
CA MET A 1 4.94 -10.22 -4.55
C MET A 1 3.49 -10.70 -4.64
N ASP A 2 3.14 -11.78 -5.35
CA ASP A 2 1.73 -12.16 -5.63
C ASP A 2 0.84 -12.32 -4.39
N ALA A 3 1.36 -12.97 -3.34
CA ALA A 3 0.62 -13.13 -2.08
C ALA A 3 0.42 -11.79 -1.35
N ALA A 4 1.45 -10.93 -1.34
CA ALA A 4 1.42 -9.60 -0.72
C ALA A 4 0.48 -8.66 -1.48
N LEU A 5 0.53 -8.66 -2.81
CA LEU A 5 -0.39 -7.92 -3.67
C LEU A 5 -1.84 -8.36 -3.44
N SER A 6 -2.09 -9.67 -3.38
CA SER A 6 -3.43 -10.20 -3.09
C SER A 6 -3.92 -9.77 -1.70
N ALA A 7 -3.04 -9.76 -0.70
CA ALA A 7 -3.38 -9.30 0.65
C ALA A 7 -3.63 -7.78 0.71
N TYR A 8 -2.85 -7.00 -0.02
CA TYR A 8 -3.05 -5.56 -0.18
C TYR A 8 -4.41 -5.26 -0.83
N LEU A 9 -4.73 -5.90 -1.97
CA LEU A 9 -6.01 -5.76 -2.66
C LEU A 9 -7.19 -6.15 -1.75
N ARG A 10 -7.09 -7.26 -1.02
CA ARG A 10 -8.12 -7.66 -0.04
C ARG A 10 -8.31 -6.61 1.05
N ARG A 11 -7.23 -6.01 1.56
CA ARG A 11 -7.33 -4.92 2.55
C ARG A 11 -8.07 -3.71 1.97
N LEU A 12 -7.91 -3.44 0.67
CA LEU A 12 -8.63 -2.39 -0.03
C LEU A 12 -10.08 -2.77 -0.43
N GLY A 13 -10.54 -3.97 -0.10
CA GLY A 13 -11.89 -4.44 -0.42
C GLY A 13 -12.02 -5.15 -1.77
N PHE A 14 -10.92 -5.50 -2.42
CA PHE A 14 -10.91 -6.20 -3.71
C PHE A 14 -10.59 -7.69 -3.51
N SER A 15 -11.52 -8.57 -3.88
CA SER A 15 -11.36 -10.02 -3.76
C SER A 15 -10.37 -10.62 -4.77
N SER A 16 -10.15 -9.93 -5.89
CA SER A 16 -9.19 -10.27 -6.94
C SER A 16 -8.63 -9.01 -7.59
N ALA A 17 -7.58 -9.14 -8.41
CA ALA A 17 -7.07 -8.05 -9.21
C ALA A 17 -8.17 -7.50 -10.14
N PRO A 18 -8.53 -6.20 -10.03
CA PRO A 18 -9.51 -5.59 -10.91
C PRO A 18 -8.92 -5.30 -12.31
N ALA A 19 -9.78 -5.08 -13.30
CA ALA A 19 -9.34 -4.75 -14.67
C ALA A 19 -8.60 -3.39 -14.72
N PRO A 20 -7.52 -3.24 -15.51
CA PRO A 20 -6.71 -2.03 -15.54
C PRO A 20 -7.38 -0.89 -16.33
N THR A 21 -8.41 -0.29 -15.74
CA THR A 21 -9.18 0.83 -16.30
C THR A 21 -9.04 2.07 -15.43
N LEU A 22 -9.41 3.24 -15.98
CA LEU A 22 -9.43 4.49 -15.22
C LEU A 22 -10.35 4.39 -13.99
N ASP A 23 -11.53 3.81 -14.14
CA ASP A 23 -12.49 3.63 -13.04
C ASP A 23 -11.90 2.77 -11.92
N THR A 24 -11.20 1.70 -12.28
CA THR A 24 -10.48 0.84 -11.33
C THR A 24 -9.37 1.60 -10.61
N LEU A 25 -8.58 2.40 -11.33
CA LEU A 25 -7.52 3.19 -10.72
C LEU A 25 -8.09 4.18 -9.69
N VAL A 26 -9.17 4.88 -10.05
CA VAL A 26 -9.85 5.82 -9.13
C VAL A 26 -10.38 5.09 -7.90
N ALA A 27 -10.99 3.92 -8.08
CA ALA A 27 -11.51 3.12 -6.97
C ALA A 27 -10.40 2.62 -6.05
N LEU A 28 -9.31 2.07 -6.61
CA LEU A 28 -8.14 1.62 -5.85
C LEU A 28 -7.49 2.77 -5.07
N HIS A 29 -7.29 3.92 -5.73
CA HIS A 29 -6.68 5.09 -5.10
C HIS A 29 -7.52 5.59 -3.93
N ARG A 30 -8.85 5.72 -4.11
CA ARG A 30 -9.77 6.10 -3.02
C ARG A 30 -9.75 5.10 -1.87
N ALA A 31 -9.79 3.80 -2.17
CA ALA A 31 -9.73 2.76 -1.15
C ALA A 31 -8.41 2.81 -0.37
N HIS A 32 -7.29 3.03 -1.05
CA HIS A 32 -5.98 3.17 -0.41
C HIS A 32 -5.95 4.36 0.56
N LEU A 33 -6.38 5.55 0.11
CA LEU A 33 -6.42 6.75 0.95
C LEU A 33 -7.33 6.58 2.17
N ALA A 34 -8.44 5.85 2.02
CA ALA A 34 -9.38 5.60 3.10
C ALA A 34 -8.90 4.55 4.12
N THR A 35 -7.96 3.68 3.73
CA THR A 35 -7.61 2.47 4.51
C THR A 35 -6.19 2.52 5.07
N ILE A 36 -5.25 3.13 4.36
CA ILE A 36 -3.82 3.10 4.69
C ILE A 36 -3.42 4.46 5.27
N PRO A 37 -3.07 4.55 6.56
CA PRO A 37 -2.70 5.82 7.18
C PRO A 37 -1.33 6.31 6.69
N TYR A 38 -1.22 7.62 6.52
CA TYR A 38 0.05 8.31 6.34
C TYR A 38 0.78 8.46 7.68
N GLU A 39 2.04 8.05 7.76
CA GLU A 39 2.82 8.08 9.00
C GLU A 39 4.34 8.21 8.78
N ASN A 40 5.04 8.79 9.75
CA ASN A 40 6.50 8.91 9.76
C ASN A 40 7.13 8.46 11.09
N LEU A 41 6.44 7.61 11.85
CA LEU A 41 6.87 7.19 13.19
C LEU A 41 8.17 6.39 13.15
N GLY A 42 8.35 5.53 12.13
CA GLY A 42 9.60 4.79 11.96
C GLY A 42 10.81 5.71 11.84
N ILE A 43 10.69 6.82 11.10
CA ILE A 43 11.74 7.84 11.00
C ILE A 43 11.99 8.49 12.36
N MET A 44 10.93 8.92 13.05
CA MET A 44 11.05 9.57 14.36
C MET A 44 11.68 8.66 15.43
N LEU A 45 11.47 7.35 15.32
CA LEU A 45 12.01 6.34 16.23
C LEU A 45 13.41 5.84 15.80
N GLY A 46 14.01 6.41 14.76
CA GLY A 46 15.34 6.00 14.28
C GLY A 46 15.37 4.65 13.56
N SER A 47 14.22 4.12 13.16
CA SER A 47 14.05 2.87 12.42
C SER A 47 13.18 3.11 11.17
N PRO A 48 13.73 3.78 10.15
CA PRO A 48 12.96 4.09 8.94
C PRO A 48 12.56 2.79 8.21
N PRO A 49 11.30 2.69 7.73
CA PRO A 49 10.92 1.58 6.86
C PRO A 49 11.69 1.63 5.53
N SER A 50 11.84 0.47 4.89
CA SER A 50 12.40 0.35 3.54
C SER A 50 11.51 1.07 2.53
N ALA A 51 12.13 1.81 1.61
CA ALA A 51 11.46 2.48 0.51
C ALA A 51 11.40 1.62 -0.77
N ASP A 52 11.88 0.38 -0.73
CA ASP A 52 11.69 -0.57 -1.83
C ASP A 52 10.19 -0.89 -2.03
N VAL A 53 9.76 -1.02 -3.28
CA VAL A 53 8.36 -1.28 -3.64
C VAL A 53 7.88 -2.62 -3.07
N THR A 54 8.70 -3.66 -3.17
CA THR A 54 8.38 -5.01 -2.68
C THR A 54 8.19 -4.97 -1.17
N ASP A 55 9.18 -4.41 -0.46
CA ASP A 55 9.14 -4.29 1.00
C ASP A 55 7.94 -3.47 1.47
N THR A 56 7.60 -2.41 0.73
CA THR A 56 6.46 -1.54 1.01
C THR A 56 5.14 -2.29 0.91
N VAL A 57 4.91 -3.01 -0.19
CA VAL A 57 3.67 -3.79 -0.38
C VAL A 57 3.57 -4.90 0.66
N GLU A 58 4.68 -5.56 1.00
CA GLU A 58 4.73 -6.58 2.05
C GLU A 58 4.42 -6.01 3.43
N ARG A 59 4.98 -4.84 3.77
CA ARG A 59 4.69 -4.13 5.02
C ARG A 59 3.22 -3.72 5.10
N ILE A 60 2.66 -3.17 4.02
CA ILE A 60 1.24 -2.81 3.97
C ILE A 60 0.40 -4.09 4.17
N ALA A 61 0.71 -5.17 3.46
CA ALA A 61 0.01 -6.44 3.59
C ALA A 61 0.03 -6.97 5.04
N ALA A 62 1.20 -6.97 5.68
CA ALA A 62 1.38 -7.50 7.04
C ALA A 62 0.76 -6.60 8.13
N THR A 63 0.92 -5.28 8.02
CA THR A 63 0.67 -4.35 9.14
C THR A 63 -0.43 -3.33 8.89
N GLY A 64 -0.88 -3.17 7.64
CA GLY A 64 -1.77 -2.08 7.23
C GLY A 64 -1.10 -0.71 7.24
N ARG A 65 0.22 -0.64 7.44
CA ARG A 65 0.98 0.61 7.46
C ARG A 65 1.86 0.69 6.22
N ALA A 66 1.91 1.88 5.62
CA ALA A 66 2.89 2.22 4.60
C ALA A 66 4.03 3.01 5.25
N GLY A 67 3.90 4.34 5.22
CA GLY A 67 4.87 5.30 5.69
C GLY A 67 4.45 6.68 5.17
N TYR A 68 5.41 7.40 4.61
CA TYR A 68 5.16 8.69 3.97
C TYR A 68 5.21 8.57 2.42
N CYS A 69 5.32 9.68 1.69
CA CYS A 69 5.09 9.74 0.24
C CYS A 69 5.80 8.64 -0.59
N PHE A 70 7.07 8.31 -0.31
CA PHE A 70 7.76 7.25 -1.07
C PHE A 70 7.07 5.88 -0.95
N HIS A 71 6.53 5.53 0.22
CA HIS A 71 5.86 4.24 0.44
C HIS A 71 4.46 4.24 -0.18
N HIS A 72 3.71 5.32 -0.01
CA HIS A 72 2.37 5.42 -0.60
C HIS A 72 2.41 5.39 -2.13
N ASN A 73 3.35 6.13 -2.72
CA ASN A 73 3.49 6.19 -4.18
C ASN A 73 4.11 4.90 -4.73
N GLY A 74 5.09 4.32 -4.03
CA GLY A 74 5.68 3.03 -4.43
C GLY A 74 4.66 1.89 -4.42
N ALA A 75 3.66 1.91 -3.54
CA ALA A 75 2.56 0.93 -3.57
C ALA A 75 1.63 1.05 -4.80
N PHE A 76 1.80 2.09 -5.63
CA PHE A 76 1.06 2.36 -6.86
C PHE A 76 1.94 2.36 -8.12
N GLU A 77 3.23 2.05 -8.02
CA GLU A 77 4.10 1.73 -9.18
C GLU A 77 3.89 0.28 -9.64
#